data_AF-A0AAW0CPX3-F1
#
_entry.id   AF-A0AAW0CPX3-F1
#
_cell.length_a   1.000
_cell.length_b   1.000
_cell.length_c   1.000
_cell.angle_alpha   90.00
_cell.angle_beta   90.00
_cell.angle_gamma   90.00
#
_symmetry.space_group_name_H-M   'P 1'
#
loop_
_entity.id
_entity.type
_entity.pdbx_description
1 polymer ?
#
loop_
_entity_poly.entity_id
_entity_poly.type
_entity_poly.pdbx_seq_one_letter_code
_entity_poly.pdbx_strand_id
1 'polypeptide(L)'
;MHGLWPWSPPKKLQQACREEEQGSPISDPTVKLLRQHVHSTVGRVKGSNQSRTSLRSQLWSTPVYLRPWNLWITINPVDIHDPIAQIFAGEDIDLDKFMAAASLHLHLLVGLKHAPNPDQMVELLKQEPFRARIAAYIQANLRAHLSGLETAQSVKSIPVEQDIAYNRPPHPMVPDYGQQLKAFELRLARTEQVHSCQVRRCLIVSKSGGLRCKRRAPFTCHEKDFIDEGGNWGQRRVYEFMNGWIPGILVNVRCNNDAKLLTNGRDTMNTTFYVAGYAAKPQQMNYNISAVLAKGYAVHLTRLAQGNNTLQAEVDSLRDQQRLLLFRLVHAINREQEAPMVISYLMGWGDTYCSHHYTAIYWSSFVGALLKAIPLLRSSR
;
A
#
# COMPACT_ATOMS: atom_id res chain seq x y z
N MET A 1 34.85 11.97 -3.99
CA MET A 1 35.87 12.11 -2.91
C MET A 1 35.83 10.87 -2.02
N HIS A 2 36.76 9.94 -2.21
CA HIS A 2 36.92 8.74 -1.40
C HIS A 2 37.80 9.05 -0.18
N GLY A 3 37.19 9.46 0.93
CA GLY A 3 37.87 9.57 2.22
C GLY A 3 38.01 8.20 2.87
N LEU A 4 39.25 7.70 2.97
CA LEU A 4 39.62 6.48 3.68
C LEU A 4 39.22 6.60 5.16
N TRP A 5 38.30 5.74 5.59
CA TRP A 5 37.97 5.61 7.01
C TRP A 5 39.15 4.91 7.71
N PRO A 6 39.75 5.46 8.78
CA PRO A 6 40.99 4.93 9.37
C PRO A 6 40.84 3.58 10.10
N TRP A 7 39.65 2.97 10.07
CA TRP A 7 39.36 1.69 10.70
C TRP A 7 38.57 0.79 9.75
N SER A 8 39.20 -0.29 9.29
CA SER A 8 38.52 -1.36 8.56
C SER A 8 37.43 -1.98 9.46
N PRO A 9 36.19 -2.15 8.98
CA PRO A 9 35.16 -2.84 9.73
C PRO A 9 35.63 -4.22 10.20
N PRO A 10 35.15 -4.75 11.33
CA PRO A 10 35.54 -6.06 11.83
C PRO A 10 35.45 -7.12 10.72
N LYS A 11 36.49 -7.96 10.56
CA LYS A 11 36.57 -9.00 9.53
C LYS A 11 35.31 -9.88 9.47
N LYS A 12 34.68 -10.12 10.62
CA LYS A 12 33.41 -10.86 10.77
C LYS A 12 32.23 -10.17 10.07
N LEU A 13 32.11 -8.84 10.18
CA LEU A 13 31.06 -8.08 9.50
C LEU A 13 31.34 -7.97 8.00
N GLN A 14 32.60 -7.83 7.59
CA GLN A 14 32.98 -7.86 6.16
C GLN A 14 32.67 -9.22 5.52
N GLN A 15 32.93 -10.32 6.23
CA GLN A 15 32.58 -11.65 5.78
C GLN A 15 31.06 -11.82 5.63
N ALA A 16 30.29 -11.35 6.61
CA ALA A 16 28.83 -11.36 6.54
C ALA A 16 28.29 -10.53 5.36
N CYS A 17 28.94 -9.42 4.98
CA CYS A 17 28.57 -8.67 3.77
C CYS A 17 28.72 -9.52 2.51
N ARG A 18 29.86 -10.21 2.36
CA ARG A 18 30.11 -11.10 1.21
C ARG A 18 29.13 -12.26 1.16
N GLU A 19 28.79 -12.83 2.30
CA GLU A 19 27.78 -13.90 2.40
C GLU A 19 26.41 -13.40 1.95
N GLU A 20 25.99 -12.20 2.34
CA GLU A 20 24.73 -11.58 1.90
C GLU A 20 24.72 -11.24 0.39
N GLU A 21 25.82 -10.68 -0.14
CA GLU A 21 25.99 -10.40 -1.57
C GLU A 21 25.88 -11.67 -2.43
N GLN A 22 26.33 -12.80 -1.89
CA GLN A 22 26.25 -14.13 -2.53
C GLN A 22 24.92 -14.86 -2.26
N GLY A 23 23.99 -14.26 -1.51
CA GLY A 23 22.72 -14.88 -1.13
C GLY A 23 22.86 -16.06 -0.16
N SER A 24 24.03 -16.23 0.46
CA SER A 24 24.32 -17.32 1.41
C SER A 24 23.87 -16.95 2.84
N PRO A 25 23.46 -17.93 3.66
CA PRO A 25 23.20 -17.67 5.08
C PRO A 25 24.47 -17.18 5.77
N ILE A 26 24.32 -16.16 6.65
CA ILE A 26 25.45 -15.69 7.46
C ILE A 26 26.01 -16.88 8.27
N SER A 27 27.33 -17.03 8.33
CA SER A 27 27.96 -18.14 9.04
C SER A 27 28.22 -17.81 10.51
N ASP A 28 28.71 -16.59 10.81
CA ASP A 28 29.19 -16.21 12.15
C ASP A 28 28.04 -16.04 13.18
N PRO A 29 28.08 -16.77 14.32
CA PRO A 29 27.03 -16.74 15.34
C PRO A 29 26.96 -15.41 16.11
N THR A 30 28.06 -14.68 16.25
CA THR A 30 28.09 -13.37 16.91
C THR A 30 27.38 -12.33 16.04
N VAL A 31 27.61 -12.37 14.73
CA VAL A 31 26.92 -11.50 13.77
C VAL A 31 25.42 -11.81 13.73
N LYS A 32 25.03 -13.09 13.78
CA LYS A 32 23.62 -13.49 13.91
C LYS A 32 22.97 -12.91 15.16
N LEU A 33 23.63 -13.03 16.32
CA LEU A 33 23.13 -12.50 17.58
C LEU A 33 23.01 -10.97 17.55
N LEU A 34 24.02 -10.27 17.01
CA LEU A 34 23.97 -8.83 16.82
C LEU A 34 22.79 -8.42 15.92
N ARG A 35 22.56 -9.12 14.81
CA ARG A 35 21.40 -8.88 13.94
C ARG A 35 20.08 -9.10 14.67
N GLN A 36 19.97 -10.12 15.53
CA GLN A 36 18.77 -10.35 16.34
C GLN A 36 18.50 -9.20 17.32
N HIS A 37 19.52 -8.69 18.00
CA HIS A 37 19.40 -7.54 18.89
C HIS A 37 19.06 -6.24 18.15
N VAL A 38 19.70 -6.00 17.00
CA VAL A 38 19.37 -4.86 16.15
C VAL A 38 17.93 -4.99 15.64
N HIS A 39 17.52 -6.15 15.13
CA HIS A 39 16.17 -6.38 14.60
C HIS A 39 15.09 -6.18 15.68
N SER A 40 15.29 -6.72 16.88
CA SER A 40 14.37 -6.52 18.00
C SER A 40 14.27 -5.05 18.44
N THR A 41 15.37 -4.28 18.34
CA THR A 41 15.38 -2.85 18.64
C THR A 41 14.73 -2.03 17.53
N VAL A 42 15.02 -2.35 16.25
CA VAL A 42 14.38 -1.76 15.06
C VAL A 42 12.87 -1.98 15.09
N GLY A 43 12.39 -3.10 15.64
CA GLY A 43 10.97 -3.38 15.76
C GLY A 43 10.17 -2.36 16.58
N ARG A 44 10.83 -1.51 17.38
CA ARG A 44 10.22 -0.40 18.12
C ARG A 44 10.32 0.95 17.42
N VAL A 45 11.00 1.01 16.27
CA VAL A 45 11.14 2.22 15.46
C VAL A 45 9.92 2.34 14.55
N LYS A 46 9.37 3.56 14.45
CA LYS A 46 8.27 3.86 13.52
C LYS A 46 8.72 3.67 12.07
N GLY A 47 7.84 3.17 11.20
CA GLY A 47 8.19 2.81 9.83
C GLY A 47 9.03 1.52 9.70
N SER A 48 9.34 0.81 10.79
CA SER A 48 9.96 -0.53 10.74
C SER A 48 9.03 -1.60 10.18
N ASN A 49 9.58 -2.73 9.72
CA ASN A 49 8.77 -3.89 9.32
C ASN A 49 7.84 -4.39 10.43
N GLN A 50 8.23 -4.26 11.70
CA GLN A 50 7.37 -4.62 12.83
C GLN A 50 6.19 -3.65 12.99
N SER A 51 6.45 -2.34 12.90
CA SER A 51 5.38 -1.32 12.94
C SER A 51 4.39 -1.50 11.78
N ARG A 52 4.89 -1.82 10.57
CA ARG A 52 4.08 -2.17 9.40
C ARG A 52 3.25 -3.43 9.63
N THR A 53 3.84 -4.46 10.23
CA THR A 53 3.11 -5.68 10.62
C THR A 53 2.00 -5.37 11.62
N SER A 54 2.28 -4.51 12.60
CA SER A 54 1.28 -4.06 13.57
C SER A 54 0.14 -3.28 12.89
N LEU A 55 0.45 -2.30 12.03
CA LEU A 55 -0.54 -1.56 11.23
C LEU A 55 -1.43 -2.50 10.40
N ARG A 56 -0.83 -3.52 9.79
CA ARG A 56 -1.58 -4.56 9.09
C ARG A 56 -2.55 -5.30 10.02
N SER A 57 -2.12 -5.72 11.22
CA SER A 57 -3.01 -6.35 12.20
C SER A 57 -4.14 -5.42 12.67
N GLN A 58 -3.88 -4.12 12.78
CA GLN A 58 -4.90 -3.11 13.12
C GLN A 58 -5.96 -2.99 12.00
N LEU A 59 -5.52 -2.82 10.75
CA LEU A 59 -6.40 -2.79 9.58
C LEU A 59 -7.28 -4.05 9.45
N TRP A 60 -6.74 -5.21 9.85
CA TRP A 60 -7.44 -6.48 9.82
C TRP A 60 -8.44 -6.65 10.96
N SER A 61 -8.10 -6.22 12.17
CA SER A 61 -8.97 -6.33 13.34
C SER A 61 -10.14 -5.34 13.28
N THR A 62 -9.96 -4.20 12.61
CA THR A 62 -10.98 -3.16 12.45
C THR A 62 -12.31 -3.70 11.91
N PRO A 63 -12.36 -4.36 10.73
CA PRO A 63 -13.62 -4.87 10.19
C PRO A 63 -14.19 -6.07 10.97
N VAL A 64 -13.34 -6.75 11.76
CA VAL A 64 -13.78 -7.85 12.65
C VAL A 64 -14.49 -7.29 13.87
N TYR A 65 -13.99 -6.20 14.46
CA TYR A 65 -14.56 -5.59 15.66
C TYR A 65 -15.71 -4.62 15.37
N LEU A 66 -15.57 -3.78 14.34
CA LEU A 66 -16.58 -2.79 13.99
C LEU A 66 -17.63 -3.39 13.04
N ARG A 67 -17.37 -3.35 11.73
CA ARG A 67 -18.21 -3.88 10.66
C ARG A 67 -17.37 -4.12 9.41
N PRO A 68 -17.78 -5.01 8.50
CA PRO A 68 -17.02 -5.27 7.28
C PRO A 68 -16.89 -4.02 6.42
N TRP A 69 -15.80 -3.95 5.65
CA TRP A 69 -15.68 -3.00 4.55
C TRP A 69 -16.72 -3.34 3.48
N ASN A 70 -17.34 -2.33 2.88
CA ASN A 70 -18.39 -2.49 1.87
C ASN A 70 -17.94 -1.99 0.48
N LEU A 71 -16.98 -1.07 0.45
CA LEU A 71 -16.40 -0.57 -0.78
C LEU A 71 -14.88 -0.51 -0.65
N TRP A 72 -14.21 -0.89 -1.73
CA TRP A 72 -12.81 -0.57 -1.94
C TRP A 72 -12.69 0.33 -3.16
N ILE A 73 -12.09 1.50 -2.98
CA ILE A 73 -11.90 2.50 -4.03
C ILE A 73 -10.41 2.70 -4.22
N THR A 74 -9.98 2.80 -5.48
CA THR A 74 -8.64 3.26 -5.85
C THR A 74 -8.73 4.56 -6.63
N ILE A 75 -7.91 5.54 -6.28
CA ILE A 75 -7.79 6.81 -7.00
C ILE A 75 -6.31 6.99 -7.35
N ASN A 76 -6.02 7.21 -8.62
CA ASN A 76 -4.67 7.38 -9.13
C ASN A 76 -4.55 8.74 -9.83
N PRO A 77 -4.40 9.85 -9.08
CA PRO A 77 -4.21 11.17 -9.64
C PRO A 77 -3.06 11.20 -10.66
N VAL A 78 -3.22 12.04 -11.68
CA VAL A 78 -2.17 12.26 -12.68
C VAL A 78 -1.02 13.02 -12.02
N ASP A 79 0.18 12.44 -12.07
CA ASP A 79 1.43 12.99 -11.49
C ASP A 79 2.31 13.70 -12.53
N ILE A 80 1.96 13.56 -13.82
CA ILE A 80 2.79 13.96 -14.96
C ILE A 80 3.06 15.48 -15.03
N HIS A 81 2.22 16.30 -14.38
CA HIS A 81 2.44 17.74 -14.25
C HIS A 81 2.20 18.27 -12.84
N ASP A 82 2.35 17.46 -11.78
CA ASP A 82 2.14 17.94 -10.41
C ASP A 82 3.15 19.06 -10.08
N PRO A 83 2.69 20.33 -9.98
CA PRO A 83 3.57 21.44 -9.69
C PRO A 83 4.09 21.35 -8.25
N ILE A 84 3.46 20.58 -7.35
CA ILE A 84 3.92 20.34 -5.99
C ILE A 84 5.25 19.57 -6.01
N ALA A 85 5.38 18.54 -6.86
CA ALA A 85 6.64 17.80 -7.00
C ALA A 85 7.77 18.69 -7.56
N GLN A 86 7.44 19.61 -8.47
CA GLN A 86 8.41 20.54 -9.07
C GLN A 86 8.77 21.72 -8.16
N ILE A 87 7.82 22.21 -7.35
CA ILE A 87 7.99 23.39 -6.47
C ILE A 87 8.59 23.01 -5.11
N PHE A 88 8.18 21.89 -4.49
CA PHE A 88 8.71 21.50 -3.18
C PHE A 88 10.07 20.81 -3.27
N ALA A 89 10.45 20.30 -4.43
CA ALA A 89 11.74 19.66 -4.58
C ALA A 89 12.90 20.65 -4.39
N GLY A 90 12.84 21.88 -4.93
CA GLY A 90 13.90 22.90 -4.77
C GLY A 90 15.32 22.44 -5.11
N GLU A 91 15.45 21.26 -5.71
CA GLU A 91 16.64 20.46 -5.88
C GLU A 91 16.67 19.98 -7.33
N ASP A 92 17.88 19.86 -7.88
CA ASP A 92 18.12 19.40 -9.24
C ASP A 92 17.87 17.88 -9.31
N ILE A 93 16.62 17.48 -9.53
CA ILE A 93 16.21 16.08 -9.59
C ILE A 93 16.57 15.50 -10.96
N ASP A 94 17.49 14.52 -10.96
CA ASP A 94 17.81 13.69 -12.12
C ASP A 94 16.58 12.87 -12.56
N LEU A 95 15.87 13.37 -13.57
CA LEU A 95 14.64 12.78 -14.11
C LEU A 95 14.84 11.40 -14.74
N ASP A 96 16.07 11.06 -15.15
CA ASP A 96 16.40 9.73 -15.69
C ASP A 96 16.49 8.67 -14.58
N LYS A 97 16.73 9.09 -13.32
CA LYS A 97 16.73 8.23 -12.14
C LYS A 97 15.49 8.39 -11.27
N PHE A 98 14.64 9.39 -11.52
CA PHE A 98 13.37 9.57 -10.82
C PHE A 98 12.48 8.36 -11.08
N MET A 99 12.18 7.59 -10.04
CA MET A 99 11.30 6.44 -10.19
C MET A 99 9.92 6.92 -10.64
N ALA A 100 9.52 6.56 -11.87
CA ALA A 100 8.14 6.65 -12.37
C ALA A 100 7.11 5.86 -11.54
N ALA A 101 7.51 5.30 -10.39
CA ALA A 101 6.70 4.57 -9.43
C ALA A 101 6.20 5.43 -8.25
N ALA A 102 6.55 6.73 -8.21
CA ALA A 102 6.10 7.67 -7.18
C ALA A 102 4.76 8.37 -7.52
N SER A 103 3.93 7.80 -8.40
CA SER A 103 2.56 8.28 -8.59
C SER A 103 1.78 8.09 -7.29
N LEU A 104 1.09 9.15 -6.86
CA LEU A 104 0.17 9.07 -5.74
C LEU A 104 -0.93 8.05 -6.08
N HIS A 105 -1.03 6.99 -5.28
CA HIS A 105 -2.06 5.96 -5.44
C HIS A 105 -2.79 5.80 -4.12
N LEU A 106 -4.03 6.28 -4.09
CA LEU A 106 -4.87 6.26 -2.90
C LEU A 106 -5.74 5.00 -2.90
N HIS A 107 -5.65 4.21 -1.83
CA HIS A 107 -6.56 3.09 -1.56
C HIS A 107 -7.48 3.47 -0.40
N LEU A 108 -8.80 3.43 -0.61
CA LEU A 108 -9.81 3.71 0.39
C LEU A 108 -10.62 2.46 0.68
N LEU A 109 -10.75 2.09 1.95
CA LEU A 109 -11.70 1.09 2.42
C LEU A 109 -12.82 1.82 3.15
N VAL A 110 -14.06 1.66 2.67
CA VAL A 110 -15.23 2.34 3.24
C VAL A 110 -16.15 1.29 3.86
N GLY A 111 -16.39 1.43 5.17
CA GLY A 111 -17.35 0.62 5.92
C GLY A 111 -18.58 1.46 6.28
N LEU A 112 -19.76 0.86 6.15
CA LEU A 112 -21.01 1.51 6.54
C LEU A 112 -21.31 1.21 8.01
N LYS A 113 -21.60 2.25 8.81
CA LYS A 113 -21.85 2.14 10.27
C LYS A 113 -22.91 1.09 10.63
N HIS A 114 -23.91 0.91 9.77
CA HIS A 114 -25.03 0.00 9.95
C HIS A 114 -25.02 -1.16 8.94
N ALA A 115 -23.84 -1.51 8.41
CA ALA A 115 -23.70 -2.64 7.50
C ALA A 115 -24.15 -3.96 8.19
N PRO A 116 -24.87 -4.84 7.48
CA PRO A 116 -25.07 -6.21 7.91
C PRO A 116 -23.72 -6.89 8.18
N ASN A 117 -23.67 -7.75 9.19
CA ASN A 117 -22.53 -8.66 9.34
C ASN A 117 -22.54 -9.72 8.20
N PRO A 118 -21.47 -10.52 8.04
CA PRO A 118 -21.39 -11.50 6.95
C PRO A 118 -22.58 -12.48 6.88
N ASP A 119 -23.03 -13.01 8.02
CA ASP A 119 -24.14 -13.97 8.05
C ASP A 119 -25.47 -13.30 7.68
N GLN A 120 -25.72 -12.09 8.20
CA GLN A 120 -26.88 -11.28 7.85
C GLN A 120 -26.87 -10.92 6.36
N MET A 121 -25.70 -10.62 5.79
CA MET A 121 -25.56 -10.28 4.37
C MET A 121 -25.96 -11.47 3.48
N VAL A 122 -25.57 -12.69 3.83
CA VAL A 122 -25.96 -13.91 3.11
C VAL A 122 -27.48 -14.08 3.09
N GLU A 123 -28.16 -13.89 4.23
CA GLU A 123 -29.62 -14.00 4.28
C GLU A 123 -30.33 -12.86 3.56
N LEU A 124 -29.81 -11.64 3.64
CA LEU A 124 -30.37 -10.48 2.95
C LEU A 124 -30.22 -10.60 1.43
N LEU A 125 -29.12 -11.17 0.91
CA LEU A 125 -28.91 -11.35 -0.53
C LEU A 125 -29.88 -12.34 -1.17
N LYS A 126 -30.50 -13.24 -0.39
CA LYS A 126 -31.61 -14.09 -0.87
C LYS A 126 -32.86 -13.27 -1.18
N GLN A 127 -33.01 -12.11 -0.56
CA GLN A 127 -34.18 -11.23 -0.74
C GLN A 127 -34.00 -10.38 -1.99
N GLU A 128 -34.89 -10.56 -2.97
CA GLU A 128 -34.89 -9.77 -4.22
C GLU A 128 -34.93 -8.25 -3.95
N PRO A 129 -35.77 -7.72 -3.04
CA PRO A 129 -35.82 -6.28 -2.80
C PRO A 129 -34.50 -5.70 -2.30
N PHE A 130 -33.73 -6.49 -1.54
CA PHE A 130 -32.41 -6.08 -1.07
C PHE A 130 -31.39 -6.05 -2.21
N ARG A 131 -31.39 -7.09 -3.06
CA ARG A 131 -30.55 -7.13 -4.28
C ARG A 131 -30.89 -5.99 -5.24
N ALA A 132 -32.17 -5.68 -5.44
CA ALA A 132 -32.61 -4.57 -6.26
C ALA A 132 -32.05 -3.22 -5.77
N ARG A 133 -32.00 -3.00 -4.44
CA ARG A 133 -31.36 -1.80 -3.86
C ARG A 133 -29.86 -1.73 -4.13
N ILE A 134 -29.15 -2.86 -4.05
CA ILE A 134 -27.72 -2.90 -4.37
C ILE A 134 -27.48 -2.71 -5.88
N ALA A 135 -28.30 -3.32 -6.73
CA ALA A 135 -28.23 -3.12 -8.18
C ALA A 135 -28.46 -1.64 -8.56
N ALA A 136 -29.43 -0.98 -7.94
CA ALA A 136 -29.65 0.46 -8.11
C ALA A 136 -28.42 1.29 -7.66
N TYR A 137 -27.76 0.90 -6.57
CA TYR A 137 -26.51 1.52 -6.14
C TYR A 137 -25.38 1.34 -7.19
N ILE A 138 -25.21 0.13 -7.73
CA ILE A 138 -24.25 -0.17 -8.80
C ILE A 138 -24.53 0.74 -9.99
N GLN A 139 -25.76 0.73 -10.51
CA GLN A 139 -26.16 1.51 -11.67
C GLN A 139 -25.91 3.02 -11.49
N ALA A 140 -26.11 3.54 -10.28
CA ALA A 140 -25.92 4.96 -9.99
C ALA A 140 -24.43 5.36 -9.83
N ASN A 141 -23.59 4.47 -9.28
CA ASN A 141 -22.26 4.86 -8.77
C ASN A 141 -21.08 4.15 -9.42
N LEU A 142 -21.29 3.00 -10.06
CA LEU A 142 -20.24 2.19 -10.67
C LEU A 142 -20.52 2.09 -12.16
N ARG A 143 -19.52 2.43 -12.98
CA ARG A 143 -19.67 2.46 -14.42
C ARG A 143 -18.47 1.82 -15.09
N ALA A 144 -18.74 1.02 -16.11
CA ALA A 144 -17.72 0.51 -17.04
C ALA A 144 -18.15 0.68 -18.51
N HIS A 145 -19.20 1.48 -18.75
CA HIS A 145 -19.77 1.70 -20.07
C HIS A 145 -20.47 3.05 -20.17
N LEU A 146 -20.34 3.69 -21.33
CA LEU A 146 -21.13 4.81 -21.82
C LEU A 146 -21.39 4.56 -23.31
N SER A 147 -22.43 5.19 -23.85
CA SER A 147 -22.67 5.18 -25.31
C SER A 147 -21.42 5.70 -26.05
N GLY A 148 -20.95 4.95 -27.04
CA GLY A 148 -19.68 5.17 -27.74
C GLY A 148 -18.53 4.28 -27.28
N LEU A 149 -18.66 3.60 -26.12
CA LEU A 149 -17.66 2.69 -25.55
C LEU A 149 -18.04 1.21 -25.71
N GLU A 150 -18.64 0.84 -26.83
CA GLU A 150 -19.09 -0.53 -27.13
C GLU A 150 -17.99 -1.43 -27.68
N THR A 151 -17.12 -0.86 -28.54
CA THR A 151 -16.14 -1.64 -29.32
C THR A 151 -14.78 -0.94 -29.36
N ALA A 152 -13.74 -1.67 -29.74
CA ALA A 152 -12.43 -1.08 -29.97
C ALA A 152 -12.45 0.03 -31.04
N GLN A 153 -13.30 -0.10 -32.07
CA GLN A 153 -13.42 0.90 -33.13
C GLN A 153 -14.12 2.16 -32.65
N SER A 154 -15.26 2.04 -31.95
CA SER A 154 -15.99 3.18 -31.41
C SER A 154 -15.16 3.93 -30.36
N VAL A 155 -14.47 3.21 -29.47
CA VAL A 155 -13.52 3.81 -28.52
C VAL A 155 -12.41 4.56 -29.25
N LYS A 156 -11.80 3.98 -30.29
CA LYS A 156 -10.75 4.65 -31.08
C LYS A 156 -11.24 5.91 -31.80
N SER A 157 -12.51 6.00 -32.18
CA SER A 157 -13.07 7.21 -32.80
C SER A 157 -13.22 8.39 -31.84
N ILE A 158 -13.23 8.14 -30.52
CA ILE A 158 -13.22 9.22 -29.52
C ILE A 158 -11.76 9.67 -29.32
N PRO A 159 -11.43 10.96 -29.52
CA PRO A 159 -10.09 11.48 -29.31
C PRO A 159 -9.59 11.26 -27.88
N VAL A 160 -8.28 11.03 -27.75
CA VAL A 160 -7.59 11.02 -26.46
C VAL A 160 -7.10 12.44 -26.20
N GLU A 161 -7.47 13.02 -25.06
CA GLU A 161 -7.12 14.39 -24.70
C GLU A 161 -6.08 14.39 -23.57
N GLN A 162 -4.82 14.68 -23.89
CA GLN A 162 -3.71 14.54 -22.95
C GLN A 162 -3.88 15.39 -21.68
N ASP A 163 -4.46 16.59 -21.80
CA ASP A 163 -4.57 17.55 -20.69
C ASP A 163 -5.94 17.52 -19.99
N ILE A 164 -6.82 16.56 -20.31
CA ILE A 164 -8.19 16.55 -19.79
C ILE A 164 -8.26 16.48 -18.25
N ALA A 165 -7.24 15.91 -17.62
CA ALA A 165 -7.09 15.86 -16.17
C ALA A 165 -7.01 17.25 -15.49
N TYR A 166 -6.61 18.28 -16.24
CA TYR A 166 -6.45 19.66 -15.77
C TYR A 166 -7.59 20.58 -16.20
N ASN A 167 -8.48 20.11 -17.09
CA ASN A 167 -9.62 20.88 -17.56
C ASN A 167 -10.62 21.13 -16.43
N ARG A 168 -11.15 22.36 -16.34
CA ARG A 168 -12.22 22.68 -15.38
C ARG A 168 -13.46 21.82 -15.68
N PRO A 169 -14.15 21.29 -14.64
CA PRO A 169 -15.42 20.62 -14.85
C PRO A 169 -16.45 21.61 -15.42
N PRO A 170 -17.51 21.12 -16.09
CA PRO A 170 -18.60 21.95 -16.56
C PRO A 170 -19.19 22.81 -15.43
N HIS A 171 -19.55 24.05 -15.74
CA HIS A 171 -20.09 24.97 -14.74
C HIS A 171 -21.51 24.55 -14.34
N PRO A 172 -21.82 24.29 -13.06
CA PRO A 172 -23.09 23.67 -12.66
C PRO A 172 -24.33 24.53 -12.94
N MET A 173 -24.17 25.85 -13.09
CA MET A 173 -25.28 26.79 -13.33
C MET A 173 -25.63 27.00 -14.81
N VAL A 174 -24.95 26.34 -15.76
CA VAL A 174 -25.31 26.49 -17.18
C VAL A 174 -26.57 25.66 -17.51
N PRO A 175 -27.49 26.14 -18.36
CA PRO A 175 -28.74 25.44 -18.65
C PRO A 175 -28.57 24.02 -19.19
N ASP A 176 -27.48 23.76 -19.91
CA ASP A 176 -27.13 22.49 -20.54
C ASP A 176 -26.11 21.67 -19.72
N TYR A 177 -25.93 21.96 -18.42
CA TYR A 177 -24.95 21.30 -17.54
C TYR A 177 -25.00 19.76 -17.65
N GLY A 178 -26.20 19.18 -17.66
CA GLY A 178 -26.37 17.73 -17.74
C GLY A 178 -25.84 17.12 -19.05
N GLN A 179 -25.91 17.86 -20.17
CA GLN A 179 -25.35 17.42 -21.45
C GLN A 179 -23.83 17.57 -21.46
N GLN A 180 -23.33 18.73 -21.00
CA GLN A 180 -21.89 18.97 -20.88
C GLN A 180 -21.22 17.96 -19.95
N LEU A 181 -21.86 17.62 -18.83
CA LEU A 181 -21.37 16.63 -17.87
C LEU A 181 -21.24 15.24 -18.49
N LYS A 182 -22.24 14.79 -19.24
CA LYS A 182 -22.20 13.50 -19.97
C LYS A 182 -21.10 13.47 -21.02
N ALA A 183 -20.97 14.55 -21.80
CA ALA A 183 -19.92 14.67 -22.81
C ALA A 183 -18.52 14.68 -22.17
N PHE A 184 -18.37 15.41 -21.06
CA PHE A 184 -17.11 15.49 -20.31
C PHE A 184 -16.73 14.14 -19.70
N GLU A 185 -17.69 13.42 -19.11
CA GLU A 185 -17.45 12.08 -18.58
C GLU A 185 -17.01 11.09 -19.68
N LEU A 186 -17.63 11.14 -20.87
CA LEU A 186 -17.24 10.27 -21.99
C LEU A 186 -15.79 10.51 -22.42
N ARG A 187 -15.39 11.78 -22.54
CA ARG A 187 -14.02 12.18 -22.89
C ARG A 187 -13.00 11.74 -21.83
N LEU A 188 -13.36 11.90 -20.54
CA LEU A 188 -12.55 11.43 -19.41
C LEU A 188 -12.43 9.92 -19.39
N ALA A 189 -13.54 9.19 -19.54
CA ALA A 189 -13.54 7.73 -19.56
C ALA A 189 -12.67 7.21 -20.71
N ARG A 190 -12.79 7.81 -21.90
CA ARG A 190 -11.96 7.46 -23.06
C ARG A 190 -10.45 7.62 -22.77
N THR A 191 -10.08 8.70 -22.10
CA THR A 191 -8.68 9.06 -21.88
C THR A 191 -8.08 8.29 -20.69
N GLU A 192 -8.78 8.26 -19.57
CA GLU A 192 -8.24 7.80 -18.29
C GLU A 192 -8.56 6.33 -17.97
N GLN A 193 -9.64 5.79 -18.56
CA GLN A 193 -10.21 4.51 -18.14
C GLN A 193 -10.06 3.37 -19.16
N VAL A 194 -9.56 3.65 -20.37
CA VAL A 194 -9.28 2.59 -21.36
C VAL A 194 -7.98 1.87 -21.01
N HIS A 195 -8.07 0.57 -20.73
CA HIS A 195 -6.91 -0.26 -20.46
C HIS A 195 -6.20 -0.65 -21.76
N SER A 196 -4.94 -0.23 -21.90
CA SER A 196 -4.09 -0.66 -23.01
C SER A 196 -2.99 -1.57 -22.51
N CYS A 197 -2.99 -2.83 -22.97
CA CYS A 197 -1.99 -3.80 -22.61
C CYS A 197 -0.65 -3.49 -23.30
N GLN A 198 0.42 -3.30 -22.51
CA GLN A 198 1.77 -3.06 -23.04
C GLN A 198 2.81 -3.91 -22.30
N VAL A 199 3.81 -4.37 -23.04
CA VAL A 199 5.00 -5.07 -22.51
C VAL A 199 5.74 -4.13 -21.56
N ARG A 200 6.28 -4.67 -20.45
CA ARG A 200 6.90 -3.92 -19.33
C ARG A 200 5.95 -3.06 -18.48
N ARG A 201 4.68 -2.84 -18.88
CA ARG A 201 3.66 -2.17 -18.04
C ARG A 201 2.81 -3.19 -17.29
N CYS A 202 1.83 -3.78 -17.96
CA CYS A 202 0.88 -4.73 -17.35
C CYS A 202 1.03 -6.16 -17.86
N LEU A 203 1.61 -6.37 -19.05
CA LEU A 203 1.86 -7.71 -19.57
C LEU A 203 3.03 -8.35 -18.82
N ILE A 204 2.77 -9.51 -18.22
CA ILE A 204 3.72 -10.34 -17.52
C ILE A 204 3.78 -11.72 -18.16
N VAL A 205 4.94 -12.36 -18.12
CA VAL A 205 5.12 -13.74 -18.60
C VAL A 205 4.41 -14.69 -17.63
N SER A 206 3.57 -15.57 -18.17
CA SER A 206 2.88 -16.62 -17.43
C SER A 206 3.83 -17.80 -17.18
N LYS A 207 3.44 -18.70 -16.27
CA LYS A 207 4.17 -19.96 -16.03
C LYS A 207 4.23 -20.86 -17.28
N SER A 208 3.31 -20.68 -18.23
CA SER A 208 3.26 -21.41 -19.50
C SER A 208 4.02 -20.71 -20.64
N GLY A 209 4.74 -19.62 -20.37
CA GLY A 209 5.52 -18.88 -21.36
C GLY A 209 4.75 -17.84 -22.17
N GLY A 210 3.41 -17.75 -22.03
CA GLY A 210 2.58 -16.75 -22.70
C GLY A 210 2.53 -15.40 -21.97
N LEU A 211 2.12 -14.33 -22.66
CA LEU A 211 1.87 -13.04 -22.00
C LEU A 211 0.46 -12.99 -21.42
N ARG A 212 0.34 -12.53 -20.16
CA ARG A 212 -0.95 -12.27 -19.52
C ARG A 212 -0.96 -10.89 -18.89
N CYS A 213 -2.11 -10.23 -18.87
CA CYS A 213 -2.25 -8.95 -18.17
C CYS A 213 -2.32 -9.17 -16.65
N LYS A 214 -1.42 -8.53 -15.89
CA LYS A 214 -1.45 -8.56 -14.41
C LYS A 214 -2.73 -7.94 -13.81
N ARG A 215 -3.41 -7.08 -14.58
CA ARG A 215 -4.72 -6.49 -14.23
C ARG A 215 -5.90 -7.39 -14.61
N ARG A 216 -5.65 -8.54 -15.25
CA ARG A 216 -6.65 -9.51 -15.73
C ARG A 216 -7.54 -9.01 -16.87
N ALA A 217 -7.04 -8.11 -17.70
CA ALA A 217 -7.65 -7.84 -19.00
C ALA A 217 -7.34 -9.01 -19.98
N PRO A 218 -8.28 -9.40 -20.88
CA PRO A 218 -9.62 -8.83 -21.04
C PRO A 218 -10.53 -9.10 -19.84
N PHE A 219 -11.31 -8.09 -19.44
CA PHE A 219 -12.22 -8.16 -18.32
C PHE A 219 -13.51 -8.86 -18.72
N THR A 220 -14.17 -9.51 -17.75
CA THR A 220 -15.50 -10.08 -17.95
C THR A 220 -16.51 -8.98 -18.32
N CYS A 221 -17.26 -9.24 -19.39
CA CYS A 221 -18.31 -8.37 -19.90
C CYS A 221 -19.69 -8.82 -19.41
N HIS A 222 -20.55 -7.83 -19.17
CA HIS A 222 -21.94 -8.01 -18.76
C HIS A 222 -22.80 -6.95 -19.45
N GLU A 223 -23.94 -7.36 -20.00
CA GLU A 223 -24.85 -6.43 -20.68
C GLU A 223 -25.62 -5.52 -19.72
N LYS A 224 -25.74 -5.92 -18.46
CA LYS A 224 -26.50 -5.22 -17.41
C LYS A 224 -25.73 -5.22 -16.10
N ASP A 225 -26.00 -4.23 -15.28
CA ASP A 225 -25.60 -4.21 -13.87
C ASP A 225 -26.37 -5.30 -13.12
N PHE A 226 -25.69 -6.05 -12.24
CA PHE A 226 -26.35 -7.12 -11.49
C PHE A 226 -25.67 -7.39 -10.15
N ILE A 227 -26.44 -8.05 -9.28
CA ILE A 227 -25.94 -8.78 -8.11
C ILE A 227 -26.79 -10.04 -7.91
N ASP A 228 -26.16 -11.18 -7.63
CA ASP A 228 -26.82 -12.45 -7.37
C ASP A 228 -26.94 -12.78 -5.88
N GLU A 229 -27.59 -13.89 -5.55
CA GLU A 229 -27.78 -14.37 -4.16
C GLU A 229 -26.47 -14.77 -3.48
N GLY A 230 -25.46 -15.16 -4.28
CA GLY A 230 -24.12 -15.43 -3.79
C GLY A 230 -23.31 -14.17 -3.50
N GLY A 231 -23.85 -13.00 -3.81
CA GLY A 231 -23.18 -11.71 -3.69
C GLY A 231 -22.18 -11.44 -4.81
N ASN A 232 -22.15 -12.25 -5.88
CA ASN A 232 -21.39 -11.90 -7.08
C ASN A 232 -22.12 -10.77 -7.78
N TRP A 233 -21.36 -9.78 -8.24
CA TRP A 233 -21.91 -8.60 -8.86
C TRP A 233 -21.05 -8.18 -10.04
N GLY A 234 -21.65 -7.41 -10.93
CA GLY A 234 -20.97 -6.83 -12.07
C GLY A 234 -21.64 -5.54 -12.48
N GLN A 235 -20.83 -4.60 -12.93
CA GLN A 235 -21.28 -3.41 -13.64
C GLN A 235 -21.37 -3.72 -15.13
N ARG A 236 -22.29 -3.05 -15.83
CA ARG A 236 -22.43 -3.16 -17.28
C ARG A 236 -21.10 -2.79 -17.95
N ARG A 237 -20.53 -3.78 -18.64
CA ARG A 237 -19.29 -3.67 -19.42
C ARG A 237 -19.49 -4.45 -20.70
N VAL A 238 -19.48 -3.76 -21.83
CA VAL A 238 -19.59 -4.39 -23.16
C VAL A 238 -18.24 -4.42 -23.89
N TYR A 239 -17.32 -3.51 -23.54
CA TYR A 239 -15.96 -3.52 -24.04
C TYR A 239 -14.98 -4.05 -22.99
N GLU A 240 -14.33 -5.17 -23.29
CA GLU A 240 -13.51 -5.96 -22.35
C GLU A 240 -12.22 -5.27 -21.88
N PHE A 241 -11.84 -4.15 -22.49
CA PHE A 241 -10.68 -3.33 -22.08
C PHE A 241 -11.08 -2.03 -21.36
N MET A 242 -12.35 -1.88 -21.01
CA MET A 242 -12.82 -0.73 -20.24
C MET A 242 -12.70 -0.99 -18.73
N ASN A 243 -11.91 -0.18 -18.03
CA ASN A 243 -11.88 -0.23 -16.56
C ASN A 243 -13.24 0.21 -15.98
N GLY A 244 -13.49 -0.15 -14.72
CA GLY A 244 -14.56 0.46 -13.95
C GLY A 244 -14.16 1.83 -13.42
N TRP A 245 -15.13 2.70 -13.14
CA TRP A 245 -14.92 3.99 -12.47
C TRP A 245 -16.14 4.41 -11.66
N ILE A 246 -15.93 5.34 -10.72
CA ILE A 246 -16.99 6.09 -10.06
C ILE A 246 -17.18 7.41 -10.83
N PRO A 247 -18.35 7.70 -11.45
CA PRO A 247 -18.57 8.93 -12.21
C PRO A 247 -18.27 10.20 -11.42
N GLY A 248 -18.66 10.24 -10.14
CA GLY A 248 -18.37 11.36 -9.26
C GLY A 248 -16.87 11.59 -9.04
N ILE A 249 -16.06 10.54 -8.90
CA ILE A 249 -14.61 10.68 -8.77
C ILE A 249 -14.01 11.04 -10.13
N LEU A 250 -14.43 10.38 -11.21
CA LEU A 250 -13.89 10.62 -12.53
C LEU A 250 -14.10 12.08 -12.96
N VAL A 251 -15.28 12.66 -12.78
CA VAL A 251 -15.55 14.04 -13.20
C VAL A 251 -14.81 15.07 -12.34
N ASN A 252 -14.71 14.85 -11.03
CA ASN A 252 -14.17 15.86 -10.10
C ASN A 252 -12.66 15.75 -9.92
N VAL A 253 -12.11 14.53 -9.93
CA VAL A 253 -10.67 14.27 -9.78
C VAL A 253 -9.99 14.09 -11.14
N ARG A 254 -10.75 13.69 -12.18
CA ARG A 254 -10.29 13.61 -13.59
C ARG A 254 -9.09 12.70 -13.80
N CYS A 255 -9.05 11.61 -13.04
CA CYS A 255 -7.99 10.62 -13.09
C CYS A 255 -8.55 9.20 -13.13
N ASN A 256 -7.68 8.24 -13.46
CA ASN A 256 -8.00 6.83 -13.30
C ASN A 256 -8.42 6.54 -11.85
N ASN A 257 -9.57 5.90 -11.71
CA ASN A 257 -10.12 5.42 -10.47
C ASN A 257 -10.95 4.17 -10.73
N ASP A 258 -11.09 3.32 -9.72
CA ASP A 258 -11.89 2.09 -9.77
C ASP A 258 -12.56 1.89 -8.41
N ALA A 259 -13.66 1.13 -8.39
CA ALA A 259 -14.31 0.76 -7.16
C ALA A 259 -14.91 -0.64 -7.22
N LYS A 260 -14.86 -1.31 -6.07
CA LYS A 260 -15.38 -2.67 -5.89
C LYS A 260 -16.30 -2.73 -4.69
N LEU A 261 -17.48 -3.29 -4.89
CA LEU A 261 -18.36 -3.71 -3.80
C LEU A 261 -17.77 -4.95 -3.12
N LEU A 262 -17.80 -4.91 -1.79
CA LEU A 262 -17.37 -5.97 -0.89
C LEU A 262 -18.63 -6.52 -0.19
N THR A 263 -19.25 -7.49 -0.85
CA THR A 263 -20.54 -8.09 -0.46
C THR A 263 -20.37 -9.42 0.26
N ASN A 264 -19.23 -10.10 0.07
CA ASN A 264 -18.93 -11.36 0.74
C ASN A 264 -17.66 -11.24 1.60
N GLY A 265 -17.60 -12.05 2.67
CA GLY A 265 -16.49 -12.03 3.62
C GLY A 265 -15.15 -12.38 2.99
N ARG A 266 -15.14 -13.25 1.96
CA ARG A 266 -13.91 -13.66 1.27
C ARG A 266 -13.28 -12.52 0.48
N ASP A 267 -14.05 -11.78 -0.31
CA ASP A 267 -13.58 -10.62 -1.08
C ASP A 267 -13.19 -9.46 -0.17
N THR A 268 -13.93 -9.27 0.92
CA THR A 268 -13.58 -8.30 1.97
C THR A 268 -12.21 -8.62 2.59
N MET A 269 -11.98 -9.88 2.97
CA MET A 269 -10.71 -10.30 3.57
C MET A 269 -9.55 -10.27 2.57
N ASN A 270 -9.78 -10.73 1.33
CA ASN A 270 -8.78 -10.67 0.25
C ASN A 270 -8.37 -9.22 -0.06
N THR A 271 -9.35 -8.32 -0.09
CA THR A 271 -9.11 -6.89 -0.34
C THR A 271 -8.39 -6.24 0.84
N THR A 272 -8.78 -6.57 2.07
CA THR A 272 -8.08 -6.11 3.29
C THR A 272 -6.64 -6.61 3.31
N PHE A 273 -6.39 -7.88 2.93
CA PHE A 273 -5.04 -8.42 2.76
C PHE A 273 -4.25 -7.63 1.71
N TYR A 274 -4.86 -7.38 0.55
CA TYR A 274 -4.24 -6.66 -0.54
C TYR A 274 -3.86 -5.24 -0.13
N VAL A 275 -4.81 -4.44 0.38
CA VAL A 275 -4.56 -3.06 0.84
C VAL A 275 -3.54 -3.01 1.98
N ALA A 276 -3.63 -3.93 2.94
CA ALA A 276 -2.61 -4.05 3.98
C ALA A 276 -1.22 -4.37 3.40
N GLY A 277 -1.14 -5.11 2.29
CA GLY A 277 0.11 -5.32 1.56
C GLY A 277 0.72 -4.06 0.95
N TYR A 278 -0.10 -3.05 0.60
CA TYR A 278 0.38 -1.74 0.14
C TYR A 278 0.79 -0.85 1.31
N ALA A 279 -0.07 -0.71 2.32
CA ALA A 279 0.21 0.11 3.51
C ALA A 279 1.40 -0.43 4.32
N ALA A 280 1.56 -1.75 4.38
CA ALA A 280 2.61 -2.44 5.11
C ALA A 280 3.66 -3.06 4.18
N LYS A 281 3.80 -2.58 2.94
CA LYS A 281 4.78 -3.13 1.98
C LYS A 281 6.14 -3.20 2.69
N PRO A 282 6.73 -4.41 2.85
CA PRO A 282 7.99 -4.53 3.54
C PRO A 282 9.00 -3.61 2.86
N GLN A 283 9.86 -2.96 3.66
CA GLN A 283 11.02 -2.31 3.08
C GLN A 283 11.74 -3.37 2.25
N GLN A 284 12.12 -3.03 1.02
CA GLN A 284 12.85 -3.98 0.18
C GLN A 284 14.03 -4.52 0.97
N MET A 285 14.37 -5.79 0.76
CA MET A 285 15.51 -6.41 1.42
C MET A 285 16.72 -5.53 1.11
N ASN A 286 17.18 -4.80 2.12
CA ASN A 286 18.41 -4.06 2.03
C ASN A 286 19.50 -5.14 1.93
N TYR A 287 19.91 -5.49 0.71
CA TYR A 287 20.98 -6.46 0.44
C TYR A 287 22.32 -6.07 1.10
N ASN A 288 22.37 -4.87 1.70
CA ASN A 288 23.54 -4.26 2.32
C ASN A 288 23.38 -4.04 3.84
N ILE A 289 22.47 -4.73 4.55
CA ILE A 289 22.32 -4.54 6.02
C ILE A 289 23.65 -4.77 6.73
N SER A 290 24.40 -5.82 6.39
CA SER A 290 25.71 -6.07 7.00
C SER A 290 26.71 -4.95 6.70
N ALA A 291 26.63 -4.33 5.52
CA ALA A 291 27.51 -3.21 5.15
C ALA A 291 27.14 -1.93 5.92
N VAL A 292 25.85 -1.66 6.12
CA VAL A 292 25.36 -0.56 6.96
C VAL A 292 25.75 -0.78 8.42
N LEU A 293 25.63 -2.02 8.93
CA LEU A 293 26.08 -2.39 10.28
C LEU A 293 27.59 -2.22 10.44
N ALA A 294 28.37 -2.66 9.45
CA ALA A 294 29.83 -2.50 9.41
C ALA A 294 30.23 -1.02 9.48
N LYS A 295 29.58 -0.17 8.69
CA LYS A 295 29.80 1.28 8.69
C LYS A 295 29.39 1.92 10.02
N GLY A 296 28.20 1.59 10.53
CA GLY A 296 27.71 2.12 11.81
C GLY A 296 28.58 1.70 13.00
N TYR A 297 29.11 0.47 12.99
CA TYR A 297 30.02 -0.05 14.00
C TYR A 297 31.37 0.68 13.96
N ALA A 298 31.95 0.89 12.76
CA ALA A 298 33.19 1.65 12.59
C ALA A 298 33.05 3.10 13.09
N VAL A 299 31.91 3.76 12.82
CA VAL A 299 31.59 5.08 13.36
C VAL A 299 31.49 5.05 14.89
N HIS A 300 30.86 4.02 15.47
CA HIS A 300 30.76 3.89 16.92
C HIS A 300 32.14 3.75 17.58
N LEU A 301 33.03 2.90 17.03
CA LEU A 301 34.41 2.77 17.51
C LEU A 301 35.20 4.07 17.39
N THR A 302 35.06 4.76 16.26
CA THR A 302 35.73 6.06 16.03
C THR A 302 35.32 7.07 17.09
N ARG A 303 34.03 7.14 17.43
CA ARG A 303 33.50 8.05 18.47
C ARG A 303 33.93 7.65 19.89
N LEU A 304 34.11 6.36 20.16
CA LEU A 304 34.71 5.92 21.43
C LEU A 304 36.19 6.33 21.51
N ALA A 305 36.93 6.21 20.39
CA ALA A 305 38.36 6.54 20.33
C ALA A 305 38.65 8.04 20.33
N GLN A 306 37.74 8.87 19.80
CA GLN A 306 37.94 10.32 19.65
C GLN A 306 37.57 11.16 20.89
N GLY A 307 37.09 10.55 21.98
CA GLY A 307 36.93 11.22 23.28
C GLY A 307 36.00 12.45 23.32
N ASN A 308 35.22 12.73 22.27
CA ASN A 308 34.39 13.92 22.20
C ASN A 308 32.95 13.58 22.56
N ASN A 309 32.70 13.39 23.85
CA ASN A 309 31.37 13.42 24.42
C ASN A 309 31.46 14.20 25.74
N THR A 310 30.82 15.36 25.79
CA THR A 310 30.41 16.08 27.00
C THR A 310 29.48 15.28 27.93
N LEU A 311 29.34 13.97 27.68
CA LEU A 311 28.64 12.94 28.45
C LEU A 311 29.62 11.97 29.15
N GLN A 312 30.91 12.33 29.24
CA GLN A 312 31.93 11.51 29.89
C GLN A 312 31.72 11.37 31.41
N ALA A 313 30.75 12.09 31.99
CA ALA A 313 30.40 12.00 33.41
C ALA A 313 29.18 11.09 33.70
N GLU A 314 28.52 10.48 32.70
CA GLU A 314 27.28 9.70 32.91
C GLU A 314 27.21 8.33 32.19
N VAL A 315 28.32 7.80 31.66
CA VAL A 315 28.33 6.49 30.96
C VAL A 315 29.26 5.51 31.67
N ASP A 316 28.96 5.21 32.93
CA ASP A 316 29.82 4.41 33.81
C ASP A 316 29.71 2.88 33.60
N SER A 317 28.82 2.39 32.73
CA SER A 317 28.63 0.95 32.55
C SER A 317 28.82 0.48 31.11
N LEU A 318 29.47 -0.69 30.94
CA LEU A 318 29.55 -1.46 29.69
C LEU A 318 28.17 -1.60 29.02
N ARG A 319 27.11 -1.65 29.83
CA ARG A 319 25.71 -1.72 29.38
C ARG A 319 25.30 -0.48 28.59
N ASP A 320 25.71 0.70 29.00
CA ASP A 320 25.32 1.96 28.34
C ASP A 320 26.11 2.16 27.05
N GLN A 321 27.37 1.73 27.00
CA GLN A 321 28.14 1.64 25.76
C GLN A 321 27.48 0.69 24.74
N GLN A 322 27.03 -0.49 25.18
CA GLN A 322 26.32 -1.45 24.34
C GLN A 322 24.95 -0.91 23.88
N ARG A 323 24.21 -0.19 24.73
CA ARG A 323 22.97 0.50 24.35
C ARG A 323 23.21 1.57 23.27
N LEU A 324 24.25 2.39 23.44
CA LEU A 324 24.66 3.41 22.46
C LEU A 324 25.09 2.78 21.14
N LEU A 325 25.73 1.61 21.16
CA LEU A 325 26.04 0.85 19.95
C LEU A 325 24.76 0.46 19.21
N LEU A 326 23.83 -0.22 19.88
CA LEU A 326 22.56 -0.64 19.29
C LEU A 326 21.78 0.56 18.74
N PHE A 327 21.70 1.65 19.50
CA PHE A 327 21.06 2.90 19.07
C PHE A 327 21.67 3.44 17.77
N ARG A 328 23.00 3.58 17.70
CA ARG A 328 23.69 4.10 16.49
C ARG A 328 23.52 3.18 15.28
N LEU A 329 23.57 1.86 15.48
CA LEU A 329 23.35 0.87 14.40
C LEU A 329 21.92 0.94 13.86
N VAL A 330 20.92 1.03 14.75
CA VAL A 330 19.51 1.20 14.40
C VAL A 330 19.30 2.50 13.61
N HIS A 331 19.92 3.61 14.03
CA HIS A 331 19.84 4.87 13.30
C HIS A 331 20.54 4.84 11.94
N ALA A 332 21.67 4.14 11.81
CA ALA A 332 22.33 3.96 10.53
C ALA A 332 21.45 3.19 9.53
N ILE A 333 20.71 2.18 10.00
CA ILE A 333 19.74 1.43 9.19
C ILE A 333 18.54 2.30 8.82
N ASN A 334 18.07 3.16 9.73
CA ASN A 334 16.92 4.04 9.51
C ASN A 334 17.27 5.36 8.80
N ARG A 335 18.52 5.61 8.42
CA ARG A 335 18.91 6.83 7.70
C ARG A 335 18.43 6.82 6.23
N GLU A 336 18.14 5.64 5.70
CA GLU A 336 17.57 5.43 4.36
C GLU A 336 16.03 5.42 4.44
N GLN A 337 15.43 6.57 4.80
CA GLN A 337 13.98 6.79 4.78
C GLN A 337 13.65 7.92 3.81
N GLU A 338 12.54 7.80 3.11
CA GLU A 338 12.07 8.80 2.13
C GLU A 338 11.86 10.16 2.80
N ALA A 339 12.37 11.24 2.20
CA ALA A 339 12.31 12.60 2.73
C ALA A 339 10.91 13.06 3.20
N PRO A 340 9.79 12.75 2.50
CA PRO A 340 8.45 13.10 2.97
C PRO A 340 8.08 12.51 4.34
N MET A 341 8.56 11.30 4.63
CA MET A 341 8.33 10.66 5.93
C MET A 341 9.05 11.43 7.04
N VAL A 342 10.29 11.84 6.79
CA VAL A 342 11.09 12.65 7.74
C VAL A 342 10.39 13.97 8.05
N ILE A 343 9.91 14.68 7.03
CA ILE A 343 9.18 15.95 7.20
C ILE A 343 7.91 15.74 8.02
N SER A 344 7.09 14.74 7.71
CA SER A 344 5.85 14.46 8.45
C SER A 344 6.10 14.24 9.95
N TYR A 345 7.24 13.62 10.30
CA TYR A 345 7.64 13.44 11.69
C TYR A 345 8.19 14.71 12.34
N LEU A 346 9.01 15.49 11.63
CA LEU A 346 9.51 16.78 12.13
C LEU A 346 8.37 17.75 12.42
N MET A 347 7.31 17.71 11.59
CA MET A 347 6.11 18.53 11.76
C MET A 347 5.15 18.00 12.82
N GLY A 348 5.44 16.86 13.45
CA GLY A 348 4.57 16.25 14.46
C GLY A 348 3.28 15.62 13.90
N TRP A 349 3.14 15.52 12.58
CA TRP A 349 1.97 14.95 11.91
C TRP A 349 1.91 13.42 12.03
N GLY A 350 3.08 12.77 12.14
CA GLY A 350 3.17 11.32 12.18
C GLY A 350 2.92 10.67 10.83
N ASP A 351 2.67 9.37 10.79
CA ASP A 351 2.42 8.60 9.56
C ASP A 351 1.03 7.93 9.53
N THR A 352 0.25 8.11 10.60
CA THR A 352 -1.01 7.42 10.81
C THR A 352 -1.98 8.34 11.55
N TYR A 353 -3.20 8.47 11.03
CA TYR A 353 -4.33 9.12 11.71
C TYR A 353 -5.35 8.04 12.08
N CYS A 354 -5.71 7.94 13.36
CA CYS A 354 -6.63 6.92 13.85
C CYS A 354 -7.63 7.53 14.84
N SER A 355 -8.91 7.18 14.68
CA SER A 355 -9.98 7.53 15.61
C SER A 355 -10.13 6.55 16.77
N HIS A 356 -9.40 5.43 16.75
CA HIS A 356 -9.52 4.35 17.72
C HIS A 356 -8.15 3.97 18.28
N HIS A 357 -8.15 3.43 19.50
CA HIS A 357 -6.96 2.87 20.14
C HIS A 357 -6.92 1.36 19.94
N TYR A 358 -5.80 0.83 19.42
CA TYR A 358 -5.60 -0.60 19.24
C TYR A 358 -4.74 -1.16 20.37
N THR A 359 -5.20 -2.25 20.98
CA THR A 359 -4.44 -2.98 22.01
C THR A 359 -3.88 -4.27 21.44
N ALA A 360 -2.60 -4.54 21.71
CA ALA A 360 -1.98 -5.80 21.32
C ALA A 360 -2.51 -6.95 22.19
N ILE A 361 -3.05 -7.98 21.54
CA ILE A 361 -3.43 -9.23 22.21
C ILE A 361 -2.39 -10.30 21.87
N TYR A 362 -1.69 -10.79 22.88
CA TYR A 362 -0.70 -11.86 22.73
C TYR A 362 -1.42 -13.21 22.67
N TRP A 363 -1.88 -13.59 21.48
CA TRP A 363 -2.72 -14.78 21.28
C TRP A 363 -2.13 -16.05 21.87
N SER A 364 -0.83 -16.32 21.68
CA SER A 364 -0.18 -17.51 22.25
C SER A 364 -0.22 -17.53 23.78
N SER A 365 -0.02 -16.38 24.43
CA SER A 365 -0.12 -16.26 25.89
C SER A 365 -1.57 -16.43 26.36
N PHE A 366 -2.52 -15.84 25.64
CA PHE A 366 -3.95 -16.01 25.92
C PHE A 366 -4.39 -17.47 25.78
N VAL A 367 -4.06 -18.13 24.66
CA VAL A 367 -4.36 -19.55 24.45
C VAL A 367 -3.67 -20.42 25.49
N GLY A 368 -2.41 -20.13 25.83
CA GLY A 368 -1.71 -20.82 26.91
C GLY A 368 -2.44 -20.70 28.26
N ALA A 369 -2.91 -19.51 28.61
CA ALA A 369 -3.70 -19.27 29.81
C ALA A 369 -5.06 -19.96 29.76
N LEU A 370 -5.76 -19.90 28.61
CA LEU A 370 -7.05 -20.55 28.39
C LEU A 370 -6.96 -22.07 28.52
N LEU A 371 -5.98 -22.68 27.86
CA LEU A 371 -5.72 -24.12 27.97
C LEU A 371 -5.29 -24.53 29.38
N LYS A 372 -4.70 -23.62 30.17
CA LYS A 372 -4.41 -23.86 31.59
C LYS A 372 -5.65 -23.77 32.47
N ALA A 373 -6.51 -22.78 32.23
CA ALA A 373 -7.74 -22.56 32.99
C ALA A 373 -8.82 -23.61 32.68
N ILE A 374 -8.88 -24.09 31.43
CA ILE A 374 -9.85 -25.08 30.97
C ILE A 374 -9.10 -26.26 30.35
N PRO A 375 -8.59 -27.20 31.16
CA PRO A 375 -7.85 -28.36 30.67
C PRO A 375 -8.63 -29.24 29.70
N LEU A 376 -9.97 -29.21 29.72
CA LEU A 376 -10.84 -29.93 28.78
C LEU A 376 -10.67 -29.47 27.33
N LEU A 377 -10.19 -28.24 27.09
CA LEU A 377 -9.89 -27.74 25.74
C LEU A 377 -8.54 -28.27 25.20
N ARG A 378 -7.80 -29.07 26.00
CA ARG A 378 -6.50 -29.63 25.58
C ARG A 378 -6.62 -30.83 24.65
N SER A 379 -7.81 -31.34 24.32
CA SER A 379 -8.01 -32.44 23.36
C SER A 379 -9.23 -32.20 22.46
N SER A 380 -9.29 -32.65 21.19
CA SER A 380 -8.54 -33.71 20.49
C SER A 380 -7.88 -33.17 19.20
N ARG A 381 -6.60 -33.44 18.99
CA ARG A 381 -6.08 -33.63 17.62
C ARG A 381 -6.39 -35.04 17.15
#